data_AF-M7S2Y4-F1
#
_entry.id   AF-M7S2Y4-F1
#
_cell.length_a   1.000
_cell.length_b   1.000
_cell.length_c   1.000
_cell.angle_alpha   90.00
_cell.angle_beta   90.00
_cell.angle_gamma   90.00
#
_symmetry.space_group_name_H-M   'P 1'
#
loop_
_entity.id
_entity.type
_entity.pdbx_description
1 polymer ?
#
loop_
_entity_poly.entity_id
_entity_poly.type
_entity_poly.pdbx_seq_one_letter_code
_entity_poly.pdbx_strand_id
1 'polypeptide(L)'
;NGDYILANDYLSGNVKRKLKEVKEAIKEGVEGLEVNMKDLELIIPKDLKATEIMANINSPWIPTQYLEEFLIELSANHYEKQYSDKMTDYQLGNLKEDIKVEHLNGAYEVSIRSDELNELYGIRHKDKPHSYKAPFESLLNRVLNNKDLSVKYAQVDPNDPKKEIFITDEEQSNLARQKAEELKEAFKDWIYKDYARRTHLEQIYNDTFNNSVLKTYDGSQLELEGFNQYIKLRPHQKNAIFRTIQDRSVCLDHQVGVGKTLCAIASCMEQKRMGLVNKILIAVPNHLTKQWGDEFYKAYPNANVLVVDSKDITEKERELLCNQIANNNYDAVIIAHTHLELLSNPRGIIEGLKE
;
A
#
# COMPACT_ATOMS: atom_id res chain seq x y z
N ASN A 1 9.87 3.20 28.28
CA ASN A 1 10.16 4.52 28.89
C ASN A 1 9.24 4.89 30.05
N GLY A 2 8.20 4.10 30.38
CA GLY A 2 7.34 4.40 31.54
C GLY A 2 6.34 5.54 31.31
N ASP A 3 6.27 6.09 30.09
CA ASP A 3 5.32 7.12 29.73
C ASP A 3 3.93 6.53 29.49
N TYR A 4 2.90 7.22 29.97
CA TYR A 4 1.51 6.89 29.67
C TYR A 4 1.21 7.16 28.20
N ILE A 5 0.47 6.24 27.59
CA ILE A 5 -0.02 6.35 26.21
C ILE A 5 -1.55 6.30 26.22
N LEU A 6 -2.18 6.99 25.25
CA LEU A 6 -3.64 6.95 25.13
C LEU A 6 -4.09 5.55 24.73
N ALA A 7 -5.24 5.11 25.26
CA ALA A 7 -5.78 3.79 24.98
C ALA A 7 -6.00 3.56 23.48
N ASN A 8 -6.48 4.57 22.74
CA ASN A 8 -6.69 4.44 21.30
C ASN A 8 -5.37 4.33 20.49
N ASP A 9 -4.27 4.92 20.97
CA ASP A 9 -2.93 4.72 20.41
C ASP A 9 -2.40 3.32 20.72
N TYR A 10 -2.64 2.85 21.95
CA TYR A 10 -2.21 1.52 22.36
C TYR A 10 -2.97 0.42 21.62
N LEU A 11 -4.28 0.57 21.46
CA LEU A 11 -5.21 -0.41 20.89
C LEU A 11 -5.36 -0.28 19.36
N SER A 12 -4.35 0.26 18.68
CA SER A 12 -4.32 0.40 17.22
C SER A 12 -2.95 0.05 16.62
N GLY A 13 -2.83 0.00 15.29
CA GLY A 13 -1.64 -0.52 14.61
C GLY A 13 -1.51 -2.03 14.80
N ASN A 14 -0.29 -2.57 14.77
CA ASN A 14 -0.05 -4.02 14.85
C ASN A 14 -0.35 -4.59 16.25
N VAL A 15 -1.60 -4.98 16.49
CA VAL A 15 -2.11 -5.45 17.78
C VAL A 15 -1.63 -6.86 18.11
N LYS A 16 -1.37 -7.71 17.11
CA LYS A 16 -0.82 -9.06 17.33
C LYS A 16 0.60 -8.98 17.90
N ARG A 17 1.45 -8.11 17.33
CA ARG A 17 2.80 -7.86 17.86
C ARG A 17 2.75 -7.33 19.29
N LYS A 18 1.90 -6.32 19.54
CA LYS A 18 1.71 -5.75 20.89
C LYS A 18 1.24 -6.82 21.89
N LEU A 19 0.33 -7.72 21.51
CA LEU A 19 -0.11 -8.80 22.39
C LEU A 19 1.03 -9.78 22.70
N LYS A 20 1.86 -10.10 21.72
CA LYS A 20 3.04 -10.95 21.92
C LYS A 20 4.01 -10.30 22.90
N GLU A 21 4.36 -9.03 22.69
CA GLU A 21 5.23 -8.24 23.58
C GLU A 21 4.68 -8.21 25.02
N VAL A 22 3.37 -8.02 25.18
CA VAL A 22 2.71 -8.03 26.50
C VAL A 22 2.78 -9.40 27.16
N LYS A 23 2.52 -10.49 26.41
CA LYS A 23 2.61 -11.86 26.93
C LYS A 23 4.03 -12.22 27.34
N GLU A 24 5.04 -11.72 26.62
CA GLU A 24 6.44 -11.89 26.98
C GLU A 24 6.79 -11.10 28.25
N ALA A 25 6.39 -9.83 28.34
CA ALA A 25 6.62 -8.99 29.52
C ALA A 25 5.98 -9.58 30.80
N ILE A 26 4.77 -10.12 30.71
CA ILE A 26 4.12 -10.80 31.85
C ILE A 26 4.92 -12.04 32.28
N LYS A 27 5.43 -12.83 31.32
CA LYS A 27 6.28 -13.99 31.63
C LYS A 27 7.61 -13.60 32.29
N GLU A 28 8.14 -12.43 31.95
CA GLU A 28 9.34 -11.85 32.55
C GLU A 28 9.09 -11.21 33.93
N GLY A 29 7.83 -11.19 34.40
CA GLY A 29 7.46 -10.72 35.74
C GLY A 29 7.02 -9.25 35.80
N VAL A 30 6.70 -8.62 34.67
CA VAL A 30 6.11 -7.28 34.65
C VAL A 30 4.64 -7.36 35.08
N GLU A 31 4.34 -6.79 36.26
CA GLU A 31 2.98 -6.75 36.83
C GLU A 31 2.11 -5.64 36.21
N GLY A 32 0.79 -5.80 36.27
CA GLY A 32 -0.18 -4.76 35.90
C GLY A 32 -0.51 -4.70 34.40
N LEU A 33 -0.02 -5.65 33.60
CA LEU A 33 -0.30 -5.75 32.16
C LEU A 33 -1.49 -6.67 31.83
N GLU A 34 -2.15 -7.26 32.82
CA GLU A 34 -3.28 -8.17 32.62
C GLU A 34 -4.47 -7.49 31.95
N VAL A 35 -4.68 -6.19 32.24
CA VAL A 35 -5.74 -5.39 31.60
C VAL A 35 -5.40 -5.15 30.13
N ASN A 36 -4.15 -4.74 29.86
CA ASN A 36 -3.65 -4.53 28.51
C ASN A 36 -3.76 -5.80 27.64
N MET A 37 -3.43 -6.96 28.21
CA MET A 37 -3.57 -8.24 27.52
C MET A 37 -5.03 -8.51 27.14
N LYS A 38 -5.96 -8.33 28.09
CA LYS A 38 -7.40 -8.53 27.86
C LYS A 38 -7.94 -7.59 26.78
N ASP A 39 -7.59 -6.31 26.85
CA ASP A 39 -8.07 -5.32 25.89
C ASP A 39 -7.53 -5.60 24.47
N LEU A 40 -6.27 -6.02 24.35
CA LEU A 40 -5.71 -6.45 23.07
C LEU A 40 -6.38 -7.72 22.53
N GLU A 41 -6.67 -8.71 23.37
CA GLU A 41 -7.37 -9.94 22.96
C GLU A 41 -8.79 -9.66 22.43
N LEU A 42 -9.47 -8.63 22.93
CA LEU A 42 -10.82 -8.24 22.48
C LEU A 42 -10.84 -7.59 21.09
N ILE A 43 -9.74 -6.97 20.67
CA ILE A 43 -9.69 -6.19 19.41
C ILE A 43 -8.92 -6.90 18.30
N ILE A 44 -8.30 -8.05 18.58
CA ILE A 44 -7.56 -8.79 17.55
C ILE A 44 -8.52 -9.13 16.41
N PRO A 45 -8.13 -8.80 15.15
CA PRO A 45 -8.90 -9.20 14.00
C PRO A 45 -9.06 -10.72 13.97
N LYS A 46 -10.27 -11.18 13.64
CA LYS A 46 -10.50 -12.60 13.40
C LYS A 46 -9.60 -13.06 12.26
N ASP A 47 -8.89 -14.17 12.47
CA ASP A 47 -8.04 -14.75 11.43
C ASP A 47 -8.88 -15.11 10.19
N LEU A 48 -8.41 -14.66 9.03
CA LEU A 48 -8.92 -14.99 7.72
C LEU A 48 -8.62 -16.47 7.42
N LYS A 49 -9.60 -17.16 6.84
CA LYS A 49 -9.44 -18.53 6.38
C LYS A 49 -8.90 -18.58 4.96
N ALA A 50 -8.38 -19.74 4.56
CA ALA A 50 -7.85 -19.96 3.22
C ALA A 50 -8.86 -19.61 2.10
N THR A 51 -10.16 -19.76 2.37
CA THR A 51 -11.24 -19.36 1.45
C THR A 51 -11.34 -17.84 1.24
N GLU A 52 -10.80 -17.05 2.16
CA GLU A 52 -10.80 -15.58 2.16
C GLU A 52 -9.44 -15.01 1.69
N ILE A 53 -8.43 -15.86 1.50
CA ILE A 53 -7.06 -15.46 1.14
C ILE A 53 -6.79 -15.82 -0.32
N MET A 54 -6.47 -14.83 -1.14
CA MET A 54 -6.06 -15.04 -2.52
C MET A 54 -4.55 -15.30 -2.60
N ALA A 55 -4.17 -16.54 -2.91
CA ALA A 55 -2.79 -16.97 -3.11
C ALA A 55 -2.48 -17.10 -4.60
N ASN A 56 -1.85 -16.09 -5.19
CA ASN A 56 -1.38 -16.13 -6.57
C ASN A 56 0.05 -16.68 -6.63
N ILE A 57 0.42 -17.34 -7.74
CA ILE A 57 1.76 -17.95 -7.93
C ILE A 57 2.93 -16.97 -7.77
N ASN A 58 2.69 -15.68 -7.99
CA ASN A 58 3.68 -14.60 -7.88
C ASN A 58 3.63 -13.86 -6.52
N SER A 59 2.85 -14.34 -5.55
CA SER A 59 2.67 -13.65 -4.27
C SER A 59 3.93 -13.77 -3.40
N PRO A 60 4.64 -12.67 -3.08
CA PRO A 60 5.95 -12.72 -2.42
C PRO A 60 5.91 -13.17 -0.95
N TRP A 61 4.71 -13.22 -0.35
CA TRP A 61 4.52 -13.72 1.00
C TRP A 61 4.41 -15.26 1.05
N ILE A 62 4.25 -15.93 -0.09
CA ILE A 62 4.23 -17.38 -0.16
C ILE A 62 5.68 -17.87 -0.12
N PRO A 63 6.06 -18.78 0.79
CA PRO A 63 7.38 -19.39 0.80
C PRO A 63 7.72 -20.03 -0.55
N THR A 64 8.91 -19.74 -1.09
CA THR A 64 9.34 -20.28 -2.39
C THR A 64 9.41 -21.80 -2.42
N GLN A 65 9.60 -22.44 -1.27
CA GLN A 65 9.51 -23.90 -1.08
C GLN A 65 8.20 -24.48 -1.64
N TYR A 66 7.07 -23.77 -1.50
CA TYR A 66 5.82 -24.23 -2.07
C TYR A 66 5.74 -24.08 -3.59
N LEU A 67 6.49 -23.14 -4.18
CA LEU A 67 6.64 -23.09 -5.63
C LEU A 67 7.50 -24.27 -6.11
N GLU A 68 8.59 -24.59 -5.42
CA GLU A 68 9.44 -25.73 -5.75
C GLU A 68 8.66 -27.06 -5.64
N GLU A 69 7.97 -27.29 -4.51
CA GLU A 69 7.12 -28.46 -4.30
C GLU A 69 6.05 -28.61 -5.38
N PHE A 70 5.38 -27.51 -5.74
CA PHE A 70 4.38 -27.51 -6.81
C PHE A 70 4.96 -27.96 -8.14
N LEU A 71 6.12 -27.42 -8.52
CA LEU A 71 6.77 -27.74 -9.79
C LEU A 71 7.30 -29.17 -9.83
N ILE A 72 7.82 -29.68 -8.71
CA ILE A 72 8.24 -31.08 -8.57
C ILE A 72 7.04 -32.01 -8.72
N GLU A 73 5.93 -31.75 -8.01
CA GLU A 73 4.72 -32.55 -8.14
C GLU A 73 4.13 -32.47 -9.55
N LEU A 74 4.15 -31.29 -10.18
CA LEU A 74 3.65 -31.10 -11.55
C LEU A 74 4.47 -31.91 -12.56
N SER A 75 5.80 -31.92 -12.43
CA SER A 75 6.71 -32.72 -13.24
C SER A 75 6.48 -34.23 -13.04
N ALA A 76 6.45 -34.69 -11.79
CA ALA A 76 6.22 -36.10 -11.46
C ALA A 76 4.86 -36.61 -11.95
N ASN A 77 3.80 -35.80 -11.81
CA ASN A 77 2.47 -36.12 -12.32
C ASN A 77 2.43 -36.21 -13.86
N HIS A 78 3.25 -35.42 -14.56
CA HIS A 78 3.35 -35.52 -16.01
C HIS A 78 4.05 -36.80 -16.42
N TYR A 79 5.17 -37.11 -15.78
CA TYR A 79 5.92 -38.34 -16.00
C TYR A 79 5.05 -39.57 -15.80
N GLU A 80 4.30 -39.64 -14.70
CA GLU A 80 3.40 -40.77 -14.41
C GLU A 80 2.33 -40.93 -15.49
N LYS A 81 1.79 -39.83 -16.01
CA LYS A 81 0.81 -39.89 -17.12
C LYS A 81 1.43 -40.34 -18.44
N GLN A 82 2.66 -39.93 -18.73
CA GLN A 82 3.33 -40.22 -20.00
C GLN A 82 3.84 -41.67 -20.06
N TYR A 83 4.43 -42.14 -18.97
CA TYR A 83 5.09 -43.46 -18.92
C TYR A 83 4.25 -44.53 -18.22
N SER A 84 3.11 -44.16 -17.61
CA SER A 84 2.29 -45.05 -16.79
C SER A 84 3.08 -45.70 -15.63
N ASP A 85 4.11 -45.02 -15.17
CA ASP A 85 4.98 -45.45 -14.07
C ASP A 85 5.46 -44.24 -13.26
N LYS A 86 5.74 -44.43 -11.97
CA LYS A 86 6.15 -43.35 -11.08
C LYS A 86 7.65 -43.10 -11.19
N MET A 87 8.04 -41.85 -11.02
CA MET A 87 9.45 -41.51 -10.84
C MET A 87 10.02 -42.26 -9.63
N THR A 88 11.23 -42.79 -9.81
CA THR A 88 12.01 -43.36 -8.71
C THR A 88 12.46 -42.28 -7.72
N ASP A 89 12.80 -42.68 -6.49
CA ASP A 89 13.33 -41.76 -5.48
C ASP A 89 14.59 -41.01 -5.96
N TYR A 90 15.41 -41.66 -6.79
CA TYR A 90 16.58 -41.04 -7.42
C TYR A 90 16.18 -39.92 -8.39
N GLN A 91 15.18 -40.15 -9.25
CA GLN A 91 14.68 -39.13 -10.18
C GLN A 91 14.03 -37.96 -9.43
N LEU A 92 13.25 -38.24 -8.38
CA LEU A 92 12.68 -37.19 -7.52
C LEU A 92 13.76 -36.41 -6.76
N GLY A 93 14.85 -37.07 -6.37
CA GLY A 93 16.03 -36.44 -5.79
C GLY A 93 16.66 -35.43 -6.74
N ASN A 94 16.90 -35.84 -8.00
CA ASN A 94 17.46 -34.95 -9.02
C ASN A 94 16.55 -33.74 -9.29
N LEU A 95 15.23 -33.94 -9.39
CA LEU A 95 14.29 -32.83 -9.58
C LEU A 95 14.36 -31.78 -8.47
N LYS A 96 14.60 -32.19 -7.22
CA LYS A 96 14.77 -31.26 -6.10
C LYS A 96 16.04 -30.41 -6.21
N GLU A 97 17.08 -30.93 -6.83
CA GLU A 97 18.31 -30.18 -7.11
C GLU A 97 18.16 -29.29 -8.34
N ASP A 98 17.43 -29.79 -9.35
CA ASP A 98 17.25 -29.15 -10.65
C ASP A 98 16.18 -28.06 -10.68
N ILE A 99 15.29 -28.00 -9.68
CA ILE A 99 14.26 -26.97 -9.55
C ILE A 99 14.61 -26.08 -8.36
N LYS A 100 14.93 -24.81 -8.65
CA LYS A 100 15.22 -23.78 -7.65
C LYS A 100 14.46 -22.50 -7.94
N VAL A 101 13.82 -21.97 -6.91
CA VAL A 101 13.11 -20.69 -6.95
C VAL A 101 13.57 -19.82 -5.79
N GLU A 102 14.18 -18.68 -6.12
CA GLU A 102 14.64 -17.69 -5.16
C GLU A 102 13.86 -16.38 -5.34
N HIS A 103 13.67 -15.65 -4.25
CA HIS A 103 13.07 -14.31 -4.29
C HIS A 103 14.00 -13.32 -3.58
N LEU A 104 14.77 -12.58 -4.38
CA LEU A 104 15.83 -11.68 -3.93
C LEU A 104 15.58 -10.28 -4.48
N ASN A 105 15.75 -9.25 -3.63
CA ASN A 105 15.63 -7.84 -4.02
C ASN A 105 14.30 -7.48 -4.74
N GLY A 106 13.21 -8.17 -4.39
CA GLY A 106 11.88 -7.93 -4.97
C GLY A 106 11.65 -8.55 -6.35
N ALA A 107 12.51 -9.47 -6.79
CA ALA A 107 12.34 -10.24 -8.01
C ALA A 107 12.54 -11.73 -7.77
N TYR A 108 11.84 -12.55 -8.55
CA TYR A 108 12.08 -13.98 -8.59
C TYR A 108 13.21 -14.32 -9.55
N GLU A 109 14.03 -15.29 -9.16
CA GLU A 109 14.99 -15.96 -10.03
C GLU A 109 14.68 -17.46 -10.01
N VAL A 110 14.71 -18.07 -11.18
CA VAL A 110 14.26 -19.45 -11.39
C VAL A 110 15.34 -20.19 -12.16
N SER A 111 15.76 -21.34 -11.66
CA SER A 111 16.62 -22.29 -12.38
C SER A 111 15.90 -23.64 -12.43
N ILE A 112 15.60 -24.13 -13.64
CA ILE A 112 14.83 -25.35 -13.85
C ILE A 112 15.47 -26.21 -14.94
N ARG A 113 15.84 -27.44 -14.57
CA ARG A 113 16.20 -28.51 -15.50
C ARG A 113 15.21 -29.66 -15.38
N SER A 114 14.13 -29.58 -16.15
CA SER A 114 13.18 -30.68 -16.29
C SER A 114 12.66 -30.72 -17.72
N ASP A 115 12.79 -31.88 -18.35
CA ASP A 115 12.24 -32.11 -19.67
C ASP A 115 10.71 -32.11 -19.60
N GLU A 116 10.13 -32.75 -18.58
CA GLU A 116 8.69 -32.84 -18.36
C GLU A 116 8.01 -31.45 -18.30
N LEU A 117 8.59 -30.51 -17.55
CA LEU A 117 8.05 -29.15 -17.44
C LEU A 117 8.20 -28.38 -18.75
N ASN A 118 9.29 -28.60 -19.48
CA ASN A 118 9.46 -28.03 -20.82
C ASN A 118 8.46 -28.65 -21.82
N GLU A 119 8.18 -29.95 -21.77
CA GLU A 119 7.18 -30.58 -22.64
C GLU A 119 5.77 -30.05 -22.35
N LEU A 120 5.44 -29.83 -21.08
CA LEU A 120 4.12 -29.33 -20.67
C LEU A 120 3.87 -27.86 -21.00
N TYR A 121 4.83 -26.98 -20.71
CA TYR A 121 4.64 -25.53 -20.70
C TYR A 121 5.65 -24.75 -21.56
N GLY A 122 6.71 -25.40 -22.02
CA GLY A 122 7.67 -24.78 -22.94
C GLY A 122 7.06 -24.52 -24.31
N ILE A 123 7.47 -23.42 -24.93
CA ILE A 123 7.01 -23.00 -26.26
C ILE A 123 8.01 -23.48 -27.30
N ARG A 124 7.67 -24.52 -28.07
CA ARG A 124 8.55 -25.13 -29.08
C ARG A 124 8.69 -24.26 -30.34
N HIS A 125 9.81 -24.43 -31.04
CA HIS A 125 9.91 -23.92 -32.41
C HIS A 125 8.99 -24.71 -33.33
N LYS A 126 8.36 -24.02 -34.30
CA LYS A 126 7.58 -24.67 -35.37
C LYS A 126 8.46 -25.55 -36.26
N ASP A 127 9.65 -25.05 -36.60
CA ASP A 127 10.54 -25.70 -37.59
C ASP A 127 11.64 -26.56 -36.96
N LYS A 128 11.76 -26.57 -35.62
CA LYS A 128 12.79 -27.32 -34.88
C LYS A 128 12.13 -28.09 -33.73
N PRO A 129 11.70 -29.35 -33.97
CA PRO A 129 10.89 -30.11 -33.02
C PRO A 129 11.54 -30.32 -31.65
N HIS A 130 12.88 -30.30 -31.56
CA HIS A 130 13.65 -30.55 -30.34
C HIS A 130 14.18 -29.27 -29.68
N SER A 131 13.76 -28.06 -30.10
CA SER A 131 14.18 -26.82 -29.46
C SER A 131 13.01 -25.95 -29.03
N TYR A 132 13.23 -25.16 -27.96
CA TYR A 132 12.24 -24.25 -27.39
C TYR A 132 12.56 -22.81 -27.76
N LYS A 133 11.55 -22.10 -28.28
CA LYS A 133 11.58 -20.65 -28.52
C LYS A 133 11.45 -19.88 -27.19
N ALA A 134 10.66 -20.42 -26.26
CA ALA A 134 10.67 -19.99 -24.87
C ALA A 134 10.64 -21.24 -23.96
N PRO A 135 11.79 -21.63 -23.37
CA PRO A 135 11.84 -22.69 -22.37
C PRO A 135 10.94 -22.37 -21.17
N PHE A 136 10.49 -23.40 -20.46
CA PHE A 136 9.62 -23.23 -19.29
C PHE A 136 10.24 -22.33 -18.21
N GLU A 137 11.54 -22.48 -17.93
CA GLU A 137 12.26 -21.63 -16.97
C GLU A 137 12.08 -20.13 -17.31
N SER A 138 12.29 -19.75 -18.58
CA SER A 138 12.12 -18.37 -19.05
C SER A 138 10.67 -17.90 -18.96
N LEU A 139 9.72 -18.77 -19.30
CA LEU A 139 8.29 -18.47 -19.19
C LEU A 139 7.87 -18.25 -17.74
N LEU A 140 8.21 -19.19 -16.84
CA LEU A 140 7.90 -19.10 -15.42
C LEU A 140 8.54 -17.87 -14.79
N ASN A 141 9.80 -17.58 -15.10
CA ASN A 141 10.47 -16.37 -14.61
C ASN A 141 9.71 -15.09 -15.01
N ARG A 142 9.16 -15.04 -16.23
CA ARG A 142 8.30 -13.92 -16.64
C ARG A 142 6.97 -13.90 -15.90
N VAL A 143 6.34 -15.06 -15.69
CA VAL A 143 5.08 -15.18 -14.94
C VAL A 143 5.24 -14.71 -13.49
N LEU A 144 6.26 -15.18 -12.78
CA LEU A 144 6.52 -14.82 -11.39
C LEU A 144 6.85 -13.33 -11.23
N ASN A 145 7.51 -12.73 -12.23
CA ASN A 145 7.88 -11.31 -12.22
C ASN A 145 6.90 -10.38 -12.96
N ASN A 146 5.70 -10.85 -13.34
CA ASN A 146 4.70 -10.07 -14.10
C ASN A 146 5.26 -9.39 -15.37
N LYS A 147 6.20 -10.06 -16.07
CA LYS A 147 6.80 -9.55 -17.30
C LYS A 147 5.98 -9.93 -18.53
N ASP A 148 6.22 -9.21 -19.63
CA ASP A 148 5.57 -9.47 -20.91
C ASP A 148 5.86 -10.91 -21.42
N LEU A 149 4.78 -11.62 -21.75
CA LEU A 149 4.78 -12.99 -22.25
C LEU A 149 4.89 -13.05 -23.78
N SER A 150 5.10 -11.92 -24.46
CA SER A 150 5.31 -11.92 -25.90
C SER A 150 6.55 -12.72 -26.30
N VAL A 151 6.35 -13.59 -27.30
CA VAL A 151 7.37 -14.41 -27.91
C VAL A 151 7.80 -13.70 -29.19
N LYS A 152 9.05 -13.21 -29.23
CA LYS A 152 9.59 -12.44 -30.36
C LYS A 152 10.58 -13.26 -31.16
N TYR A 153 10.76 -12.92 -32.42
CA TYR A 153 11.84 -13.43 -33.27
C TYR A 153 12.55 -12.29 -33.97
N ALA A 154 13.85 -12.46 -34.21
CA ALA A 154 14.63 -11.50 -34.96
C ALA A 154 14.36 -11.65 -36.46
N GLN A 155 14.20 -10.53 -37.15
CA GLN A 155 14.16 -10.42 -38.60
C GLN A 155 15.03 -9.24 -39.02
N VAL A 156 15.71 -9.34 -40.16
CA VAL A 156 16.48 -8.23 -40.72
C VAL A 156 15.53 -7.11 -41.13
N ASP A 157 15.85 -5.86 -40.78
CA ASP A 157 15.08 -4.67 -41.15
C ASP A 157 14.99 -4.60 -42.69
N PRO A 158 13.78 -4.58 -43.28
CA PRO A 158 13.61 -4.48 -44.72
C PRO A 158 14.31 -3.27 -45.36
N ASN A 159 14.59 -2.22 -44.57
CA ASN A 159 15.22 -0.98 -45.02
C ASN A 159 16.72 -0.90 -44.67
N ASP A 160 17.23 -1.76 -43.78
CA ASP A 160 18.64 -1.78 -43.40
C ASP A 160 19.11 -3.23 -43.12
N PRO A 161 19.84 -3.85 -44.07
CA PRO A 161 20.35 -5.21 -43.93
C PRO A 161 21.28 -5.46 -42.73
N LYS A 162 21.78 -4.41 -42.07
CA LYS A 162 22.66 -4.52 -40.89
C LYS A 162 21.90 -4.41 -39.56
N LYS A 163 20.60 -4.16 -39.59
CA LYS A 163 19.79 -3.93 -38.39
C LYS A 163 18.80 -5.08 -38.20
N GLU A 164 18.75 -5.63 -36.98
CA GLU A 164 17.73 -6.60 -36.59
C GLU A 164 16.55 -5.89 -35.91
N ILE A 165 15.34 -6.29 -36.30
CA ILE A 165 14.09 -5.91 -35.65
C ILE A 165 13.45 -7.15 -35.02
N PHE A 166 12.85 -6.97 -33.84
CA PHE A 166 12.14 -8.05 -33.15
C PHE A 166 10.66 -7.96 -33.44
N ILE A 167 10.13 -8.96 -34.13
CA ILE A 167 8.71 -9.07 -34.46
C ILE A 167 8.04 -10.03 -33.48
N THR A 168 6.86 -9.66 -33.00
CA THR A 168 6.05 -10.51 -32.13
C THR A 168 5.42 -11.64 -32.95
N ASP A 169 5.61 -12.86 -32.48
CA ASP A 169 4.89 -14.04 -32.97
C ASP A 169 3.58 -14.15 -32.19
N GLU A 170 2.49 -13.64 -32.77
CA GLU A 170 1.18 -13.57 -32.09
C GLU A 170 0.66 -14.96 -31.69
N GLU A 171 0.86 -15.97 -32.53
CA GLU A 171 0.38 -17.34 -32.25
C GLU A 171 1.15 -17.94 -31.06
N GLN A 172 2.48 -17.87 -31.08
CA GLN A 172 3.30 -18.39 -29.97
C GLN A 172 3.14 -17.55 -28.69
N SER A 173 2.90 -16.24 -28.82
CA SER A 173 2.59 -15.36 -27.68
C SER A 173 1.24 -15.71 -27.04
N ASN A 174 0.22 -16.02 -27.84
CA ASN A 174 -1.07 -16.47 -27.32
C ASN A 174 -0.96 -17.83 -26.64
N LEU A 175 -0.18 -18.76 -27.20
CA LEU A 175 0.11 -20.03 -26.55
C LEU A 175 0.85 -19.84 -25.21
N ALA A 176 1.84 -18.95 -25.16
CA ALA A 176 2.55 -18.61 -23.92
C ALA A 176 1.61 -18.06 -22.84
N ARG A 177 0.68 -17.17 -23.21
CA ARG A 177 -0.35 -16.64 -22.29
C ARG A 177 -1.28 -17.73 -21.79
N GLN A 178 -1.74 -18.61 -22.69
CA GLN A 178 -2.59 -19.74 -22.32
C GLN A 178 -1.88 -20.66 -21.32
N LYS A 179 -0.64 -21.04 -21.61
CA LYS A 179 0.18 -21.90 -20.73
C LYS A 179 0.45 -21.25 -19.38
N ALA A 180 0.72 -19.95 -19.35
CA ALA A 180 0.87 -19.21 -18.10
C ALA A 180 -0.42 -19.22 -17.27
N GLU A 181 -1.58 -19.11 -17.90
CA GLU A 181 -2.87 -19.12 -17.19
C GLU A 181 -3.22 -20.50 -16.66
N GLU A 182 -3.00 -21.55 -17.47
CA GLU A 182 -3.12 -22.95 -17.03
C GLU A 182 -2.24 -23.24 -15.81
N LEU A 183 -1.00 -22.72 -15.80
CA LEU A 183 -0.08 -22.89 -14.67
C LEU A 183 -0.56 -22.17 -13.40
N LYS A 184 -1.07 -20.94 -13.53
CA LYS A 184 -1.59 -20.17 -12.39
C LYS A 184 -2.80 -20.83 -11.75
N GLU A 185 -3.76 -21.29 -12.55
CA GLU A 185 -4.95 -21.97 -12.02
C GLU A 185 -4.57 -23.32 -11.39
N ALA A 186 -3.65 -24.08 -12.01
CA ALA A 186 -3.12 -25.30 -11.41
C ALA A 186 -2.45 -25.03 -10.05
N PHE A 187 -1.66 -23.96 -9.93
CA PHE A 187 -1.06 -23.56 -8.66
C PHE A 187 -2.10 -23.17 -7.62
N LYS A 188 -3.12 -22.39 -8.01
CA LYS A 188 -4.19 -21.93 -7.12
C LYS A 188 -5.02 -23.09 -6.56
N ASP A 189 -5.31 -24.11 -7.37
CA ASP A 189 -5.98 -25.31 -6.90
C ASP A 189 -5.07 -26.14 -6.00
N TRP A 190 -3.79 -26.23 -6.36
CA TRP A 190 -2.80 -27.00 -5.62
C TRP A 190 -2.50 -26.41 -4.24
N ILE A 191 -2.29 -25.09 -4.14
CA ILE A 191 -1.70 -24.44 -2.96
C ILE A 191 -2.52 -24.69 -1.69
N TYR A 192 -3.85 -24.78 -1.80
CA TYR A 192 -4.73 -25.07 -0.66
C TYR A 192 -5.15 -26.53 -0.54
N LYS A 193 -4.75 -27.43 -1.43
CA LYS A 193 -5.18 -28.83 -1.41
C LYS A 193 -4.74 -29.58 -0.15
N ASP A 194 -3.49 -29.39 0.27
CA ASP A 194 -2.95 -29.98 1.48
C ASP A 194 -3.35 -29.18 2.74
N TYR A 195 -3.72 -29.90 3.81
CA TYR A 195 -4.19 -29.29 5.05
C TYR A 195 -3.08 -28.56 5.82
N ALA A 196 -1.89 -29.14 5.90
CA ALA A 196 -0.77 -28.55 6.64
C ALA A 196 -0.28 -27.28 5.94
N ARG A 197 -0.11 -27.33 4.62
CA ARG A 197 0.24 -26.18 3.78
C ARG A 197 -0.79 -25.07 3.88
N ARG A 198 -2.08 -25.41 3.77
CA ARG A 198 -3.18 -24.46 3.92
C ARG A 198 -3.12 -23.74 5.28
N THR A 199 -2.96 -24.50 6.37
CA THR A 199 -2.89 -23.94 7.73
C THR A 199 -1.68 -23.04 7.90
N HIS A 200 -0.53 -23.42 7.34
CA HIS A 200 0.68 -22.62 7.38
C HIS A 200 0.51 -21.29 6.62
N LEU A 201 -0.14 -21.31 5.44
CA LEU A 201 -0.43 -20.10 4.68
C LEU A 201 -1.42 -19.17 5.38
N GLU A 202 -2.46 -19.72 6.02
CA GLU A 202 -3.36 -18.93 6.88
C GLU A 202 -2.57 -18.20 7.97
N GLN A 203 -1.64 -18.88 8.64
CA GLN A 203 -0.80 -18.28 9.67
C GLN A 203 0.08 -17.16 9.11
N ILE A 204 0.86 -17.43 8.06
CA ILE A 204 1.74 -16.43 7.42
C ILE A 204 0.94 -15.18 7.03
N TYR A 205 -0.20 -15.37 6.36
CA TYR A 205 -1.00 -14.27 5.88
C TYR A 205 -1.57 -13.45 7.05
N ASN A 206 -2.11 -14.11 8.06
CA ASN A 206 -2.74 -13.43 9.18
C ASN A 206 -1.72 -12.72 10.10
N ASP A 207 -0.51 -13.24 10.21
CA ASP A 207 0.54 -12.62 11.01
C ASP A 207 1.21 -11.46 10.26
N THR A 208 1.24 -11.52 8.92
CA THR A 208 1.85 -10.50 8.06
C THR A 208 0.89 -9.35 7.75
N PHE A 209 -0.36 -9.65 7.40
CA PHE A 209 -1.33 -8.68 6.85
C PHE A 209 -2.53 -8.43 7.77
N ASN A 210 -3.10 -9.48 8.39
CA ASN A 210 -4.28 -9.36 9.27
C ASN A 210 -3.89 -9.14 10.74
N ASN A 211 -3.04 -8.14 10.98
CA ASN A 211 -2.46 -7.89 12.31
C ASN A 211 -2.76 -6.50 12.86
N SER A 212 -3.42 -5.63 12.09
CA SER A 212 -3.54 -4.21 12.41
C SER A 212 -4.97 -3.74 12.62
N VAL A 213 -5.16 -2.88 13.63
CA VAL A 213 -6.45 -2.24 13.95
C VAL A 213 -6.33 -0.73 13.71
N LEU A 214 -7.34 -0.14 13.08
CA LEU A 214 -7.37 1.31 12.86
C LEU A 214 -7.60 2.06 14.17
N LYS A 215 -6.90 3.18 14.35
CA LYS A 215 -7.12 4.07 15.49
C LYS A 215 -8.52 4.67 15.41
N THR A 216 -9.25 4.59 16.52
CA THR A 216 -10.58 5.20 16.68
C THR A 216 -10.48 6.51 17.45
N TYR A 217 -11.35 7.46 17.10
CA TYR A 217 -11.42 8.79 17.70
C TYR A 217 -12.85 9.04 18.12
N ASP A 218 -13.04 9.48 19.37
CA ASP A 218 -14.34 9.87 19.90
C ASP A 218 -14.33 11.35 20.25
N GLY A 219 -14.94 12.15 19.38
CA GLY A 219 -15.12 13.58 19.58
C GLY A 219 -16.46 13.94 20.20
N SER A 220 -17.24 12.98 20.71
CA SER A 220 -18.60 13.23 21.21
C SER A 220 -18.67 14.35 22.26
N GLN A 221 -17.65 14.42 23.11
CA GLN A 221 -17.47 15.40 24.18
C GLN A 221 -16.90 16.75 23.71
N LEU A 222 -16.60 16.92 22.42
CA LEU A 222 -16.12 18.21 21.91
C LEU A 222 -17.23 19.26 21.99
N GLU A 223 -16.88 20.36 22.67
CA GLU A 223 -17.63 21.61 22.71
C GLU A 223 -16.79 22.69 22.04
N LEU A 224 -17.29 23.21 20.92
CA LEU A 224 -16.57 24.19 20.11
C LEU A 224 -16.97 25.60 20.52
N GLU A 225 -16.10 26.27 21.27
CA GLU A 225 -16.34 27.63 21.73
C GLU A 225 -16.37 28.63 20.57
N GLY A 226 -17.34 29.54 20.55
CA GLY A 226 -17.54 30.51 19.46
C GLY A 226 -18.09 29.92 18.16
N PHE A 227 -18.31 28.60 18.10
CA PHE A 227 -18.95 27.96 16.96
C PHE A 227 -20.43 28.31 16.88
N ASN A 228 -20.94 28.46 15.66
CA ASN A 228 -22.32 28.78 15.39
C ASN A 228 -23.27 27.68 15.92
N GLN A 229 -24.02 28.00 16.97
CA GLN A 229 -24.92 27.08 17.66
C GLN A 229 -26.08 26.55 16.79
N TYR A 230 -26.39 27.22 15.68
CA TYR A 230 -27.41 26.75 14.73
C TYR A 230 -26.90 25.62 13.82
N ILE A 231 -25.59 25.38 13.78
CA ILE A 231 -24.98 24.29 13.01
C ILE A 231 -24.77 23.09 13.93
N LYS A 232 -25.37 21.95 13.58
CA LYS A 232 -25.16 20.68 14.29
C LYS A 232 -24.16 19.81 13.55
N LEU A 233 -23.01 19.57 14.16
CA LEU A 233 -22.01 18.64 13.64
C LEU A 233 -22.49 17.19 13.76
N ARG A 234 -22.22 16.40 12.72
CA ARG A 234 -22.46 14.96 12.72
C ARG A 234 -21.36 14.23 13.54
N PRO A 235 -21.63 13.02 14.06
CA PRO A 235 -20.64 12.27 14.84
C PRO A 235 -19.28 12.10 14.14
N HIS A 236 -19.27 11.80 12.84
CA HIS A 236 -18.01 11.65 12.09
C HIS A 236 -17.21 12.96 11.99
N GLN A 237 -17.90 14.11 11.95
CA GLN A 237 -17.25 15.42 11.90
C GLN A 237 -16.58 15.75 13.24
N LYS A 238 -17.26 15.46 14.36
CA LYS A 238 -16.69 15.57 15.70
C LYS A 238 -15.46 14.66 15.85
N ASN A 239 -15.56 13.41 15.41
CA ASN A 239 -14.44 12.46 15.46
C ASN A 239 -13.25 12.92 14.60
N ALA A 240 -13.52 13.50 13.43
CA ALA A 240 -12.49 14.08 12.57
C ALA A 240 -11.80 15.29 13.21
N ILE A 241 -12.56 16.18 13.85
CA ILE A 241 -12.00 17.32 14.60
C ILE A 241 -11.15 16.81 15.77
N PHE A 242 -11.63 15.83 16.52
CA PHE A 242 -10.88 15.23 17.61
C PHE A 242 -9.58 14.58 17.12
N ARG A 243 -9.63 13.88 15.98
CA ARG A 243 -8.44 13.35 15.31
C ARG A 243 -7.41 14.42 14.97
N THR A 244 -7.84 15.57 14.43
CA THR A 244 -6.91 16.68 14.12
C THR A 244 -6.29 17.33 15.35
N ILE A 245 -6.91 17.19 16.52
CA ILE A 245 -6.35 17.69 17.78
C ILE A 245 -5.30 16.71 18.31
N GLN A 246 -5.56 15.41 18.22
CA GLN A 246 -4.65 14.37 18.72
C GLN A 246 -3.44 14.15 17.80
N ASP A 247 -3.65 14.15 16.48
CA ASP A 247 -2.61 13.84 15.51
C ASP A 247 -2.11 15.12 14.83
N ARG A 248 -0.78 15.25 14.67
CA ARG A 248 -0.16 16.42 14.03
C ARG A 248 -0.42 16.55 12.53
N SER A 249 -0.75 15.44 11.85
CA SER A 249 -0.99 15.41 10.42
C SER A 249 -2.18 14.50 10.11
N VAL A 250 -3.15 15.03 9.38
CA VAL A 250 -4.41 14.34 9.11
C VAL A 250 -4.85 14.61 7.68
N CYS A 251 -5.26 13.54 6.99
CA CYS A 251 -6.00 13.63 5.74
C CYS A 251 -7.50 13.45 6.00
N LEU A 252 -8.30 14.44 5.60
CA LEU A 252 -9.76 14.41 5.73
C LEU A 252 -10.42 13.92 4.42
N ASP A 253 -10.21 12.66 4.07
CA ASP A 253 -10.74 12.05 2.84
C ASP A 253 -12.18 11.53 2.99
N HIS A 254 -13.10 12.41 3.37
CA HIS A 254 -14.52 12.07 3.41
C HIS A 254 -15.16 12.21 2.01
N GLN A 255 -16.36 11.66 1.80
CA GLN A 255 -17.13 11.84 0.55
C GLN A 255 -17.44 13.34 0.26
N VAL A 256 -17.74 13.69 -1.00
CA VAL A 256 -18.20 15.05 -1.36
C VAL A 256 -19.52 15.38 -0.63
N GLY A 257 -19.67 16.63 -0.15
CA GLY A 257 -20.91 17.11 0.49
C GLY A 257 -21.07 16.76 1.97
N VAL A 258 -20.15 16.02 2.59
CA VAL A 258 -20.24 15.62 4.02
C VAL A 258 -19.63 16.63 5.01
N GLY A 259 -19.30 17.84 4.52
CA GLY A 259 -18.84 18.95 5.36
C GLY A 259 -17.34 18.94 5.70
N LYS A 260 -16.47 18.58 4.75
CA LYS A 260 -15.01 18.59 4.93
C LYS A 260 -14.44 19.96 5.28
N THR A 261 -14.91 21.02 4.60
CA THR A 261 -14.48 22.40 4.87
C THR A 261 -14.87 22.84 6.27
N LEU A 262 -16.12 22.58 6.68
CA LEU A 262 -16.60 22.86 8.04
C LEU A 262 -15.77 22.11 9.10
N CYS A 263 -15.42 20.84 8.85
CA CYS A 263 -14.50 20.09 9.71
C CYS A 263 -13.14 20.79 9.80
N ALA A 264 -12.54 21.16 8.67
CA ALA A 264 -11.22 21.81 8.65
C ALA A 264 -11.23 23.14 9.42
N ILE A 265 -12.26 23.97 9.24
CA ILE A 265 -12.42 25.25 9.96
C ILE A 265 -12.52 25.01 11.47
N ALA A 266 -13.40 24.10 11.90
CA ALA A 266 -13.58 23.76 13.31
C ALA A 266 -12.30 23.15 13.92
N SER A 267 -11.62 22.28 13.19
CA SER A 267 -10.31 21.72 13.55
C SER A 267 -9.26 22.79 13.80
N CYS A 268 -9.17 23.78 12.91
CA CYS A 268 -8.23 24.88 13.05
C CYS A 268 -8.56 25.72 14.29
N MET A 269 -9.80 26.21 14.41
CA MET A 269 -10.22 27.06 15.52
C MET A 269 -10.08 26.37 16.87
N GLU A 270 -10.41 25.09 16.96
CA GLU A 270 -10.31 24.33 18.21
C GLU A 270 -8.84 24.11 18.62
N GLN A 271 -7.96 23.80 17.66
CA GLN A 271 -6.52 23.73 17.96
C GLN A 271 -5.95 25.08 18.42
N LYS A 272 -6.42 26.21 17.84
CA LYS A 272 -6.01 27.54 18.27
C LYS A 272 -6.51 27.86 19.68
N ARG A 273 -7.78 27.56 19.97
CA ARG A 273 -8.38 27.71 21.30
C ARG A 273 -7.62 26.94 22.38
N MET A 274 -7.21 25.71 22.06
CA MET A 274 -6.40 24.86 22.94
C MET A 274 -4.92 25.28 23.04
N GLY A 275 -4.48 26.28 22.28
CA GLY A 275 -3.07 26.73 22.26
C GLY A 275 -2.10 25.78 21.56
N LEU A 276 -2.61 24.82 20.77
CA LEU A 276 -1.79 23.87 20.01
C LEU A 276 -1.19 24.51 18.76
N VAL A 277 -1.88 25.52 18.21
CA VAL A 277 -1.41 26.32 17.07
C VAL A 277 -1.62 27.80 17.35
N ASN A 278 -0.70 28.64 16.86
CA ASN A 278 -0.76 30.09 17.11
C ASN A 278 -1.39 30.87 15.94
N LYS A 279 -1.02 30.51 14.72
CA LYS A 279 -1.41 31.20 13.49
C LYS A 279 -1.72 30.17 12.41
N ILE A 280 -2.97 30.14 11.95
CA ILE A 280 -3.45 29.17 10.96
C ILE A 280 -3.32 29.77 9.56
N LEU A 281 -2.74 29.00 8.64
CA LEU A 281 -2.70 29.31 7.22
C LEU A 281 -3.48 28.23 6.46
N ILE A 282 -4.44 28.65 5.64
CA ILE A 282 -5.27 27.77 4.82
C ILE A 282 -5.01 28.12 3.36
N ALA A 283 -4.48 27.16 2.60
CA ALA A 283 -4.18 27.34 1.19
C ALA A 283 -5.22 26.61 0.33
N VAL A 284 -5.91 27.34 -0.55
CA VAL A 284 -7.03 26.83 -1.35
C VAL A 284 -6.85 27.17 -2.84
N PRO A 285 -7.53 26.46 -3.75
CA PRO A 285 -7.64 26.88 -5.14
C PRO A 285 -8.17 28.32 -5.25
N ASN A 286 -7.63 29.11 -6.18
CA ASN A 286 -7.88 30.56 -6.24
C ASN A 286 -9.36 30.96 -6.28
N HIS A 287 -10.21 30.15 -6.92
CA HIS A 287 -11.64 30.41 -7.05
C HIS A 287 -12.45 30.10 -5.79
N LEU A 288 -11.82 29.52 -4.76
CA LEU A 288 -12.48 29.07 -3.52
C LEU A 288 -12.15 29.95 -2.30
N THR A 289 -11.26 30.95 -2.42
CA THR A 289 -10.84 31.83 -1.31
C THR A 289 -12.04 32.51 -0.64
N LYS A 290 -12.92 33.16 -1.42
CA LYS A 290 -14.16 33.78 -0.95
C LYS A 290 -15.11 32.76 -0.31
N GLN A 291 -15.34 31.64 -0.99
CA GLN A 291 -16.23 30.59 -0.49
C GLN A 291 -15.76 30.07 0.88
N TRP A 292 -14.45 29.85 1.03
CA TRP A 292 -13.87 29.44 2.32
C TRP A 292 -14.03 30.54 3.38
N GLY A 293 -13.85 31.81 3.02
CA GLY A 293 -14.13 32.94 3.92
C GLY A 293 -15.58 32.94 4.42
N ASP A 294 -16.55 32.82 3.51
CA ASP A 294 -17.98 32.77 3.85
C ASP A 294 -18.32 31.57 4.73
N GLU A 295 -17.76 30.39 4.42
CA GLU A 295 -17.93 29.20 5.27
C GLU A 295 -17.28 29.36 6.65
N PHE A 296 -16.15 30.08 6.74
CA PHE A 296 -15.48 30.39 8.01
C PHE A 296 -16.35 31.28 8.89
N TYR A 297 -16.85 32.40 8.37
CA TYR A 297 -17.73 33.31 9.12
C TYR A 297 -19.09 32.67 9.44
N LYS A 298 -19.59 31.78 8.58
CA LYS A 298 -20.78 30.98 8.88
C LYS A 298 -20.56 30.05 10.08
N ALA A 299 -19.38 29.45 10.19
CA ALA A 299 -19.01 28.55 11.28
C ALA A 299 -18.63 29.30 12.56
N TYR A 300 -17.89 30.40 12.46
CA TYR A 300 -17.39 31.23 13.56
C TYR A 300 -17.61 32.72 13.24
N PRO A 301 -18.79 33.29 13.58
CA PRO A 301 -19.14 34.66 13.20
C PRO A 301 -18.22 35.76 13.74
N ASN A 302 -17.52 35.50 14.86
CA ASN A 302 -16.66 36.47 15.53
C ASN A 302 -15.16 36.26 15.24
N ALA A 303 -14.79 35.36 14.32
CA ALA A 303 -13.38 35.08 14.02
C ALA A 303 -12.72 36.23 13.23
N ASN A 304 -11.48 36.55 13.57
CA ASN A 304 -10.65 37.51 12.84
C ASN A 304 -9.90 36.82 11.69
N VAL A 305 -10.52 36.74 10.50
CA VAL A 305 -9.98 36.01 9.35
C VAL A 305 -9.50 36.95 8.25
N LEU A 306 -8.25 36.80 7.83
CA LEU A 306 -7.71 37.48 6.64
C LEU A 306 -7.96 36.62 5.40
N VAL A 307 -8.79 37.10 4.47
CA VAL A 307 -9.06 36.42 3.19
C VAL A 307 -8.34 37.15 2.06
N VAL A 308 -7.41 36.46 1.40
CA VAL A 308 -6.62 37.02 0.29
C VAL A 308 -7.21 36.54 -1.03
N ASP A 309 -7.99 37.42 -1.67
CA ASP A 309 -8.74 37.11 -2.90
C ASP A 309 -7.97 37.46 -4.20
N SER A 310 -7.06 38.44 -4.16
CA SER A 310 -6.42 38.95 -5.37
C SER A 310 -5.41 37.95 -5.96
N LYS A 311 -5.53 37.73 -7.28
CA LYS A 311 -4.56 37.01 -8.12
C LYS A 311 -3.40 37.92 -8.55
N ASP A 312 -3.64 39.23 -8.60
CA ASP A 312 -2.68 40.23 -9.04
C ASP A 312 -2.13 40.95 -7.81
N ILE A 313 -0.98 40.46 -7.33
CA ILE A 313 -0.23 41.06 -6.22
C ILE A 313 1.18 41.32 -6.73
N THR A 314 1.55 42.58 -6.83
CA THR A 314 2.93 43.00 -7.13
C THR A 314 3.89 42.53 -6.04
N GLU A 315 5.20 42.50 -6.31
CA GLU A 315 6.21 42.10 -5.31
C GLU A 315 6.10 42.92 -4.02
N LYS A 316 5.92 44.24 -4.13
CA LYS A 316 5.73 45.15 -2.99
C LYS A 316 4.46 44.85 -2.20
N GLU A 317 3.36 44.56 -2.89
CA GLU A 317 2.09 44.21 -2.22
C GLU A 317 2.18 42.84 -1.54
N ARG A 318 2.99 41.91 -2.07
CA ARG A 318 3.23 40.62 -1.41
C ARG A 318 4.07 40.79 -0.17
N GLU A 319 5.10 41.63 -0.22
CA GLU A 319 5.89 41.99 0.96
C GLU A 319 4.99 42.63 2.04
N LEU A 320 4.10 43.54 1.65
CA LEU A 320 3.11 44.12 2.55
C LEU A 320 2.17 43.07 3.14
N LEU A 321 1.66 42.14 2.32
CA LEU A 321 0.81 41.03 2.77
C LEU A 321 1.55 40.15 3.78
N CYS A 322 2.81 39.78 3.51
CA CYS A 322 3.62 39.00 4.44
C CYS A 322 3.83 39.75 5.77
N ASN A 323 4.09 41.06 5.71
CA ASN A 323 4.21 41.91 6.90
C ASN A 323 2.89 42.01 7.67
N GLN A 324 1.75 42.11 6.98
CA GLN A 324 0.42 42.09 7.61
C GLN A 324 0.16 40.77 8.31
N ILE A 325 0.42 39.64 7.63
CA ILE A 325 0.30 38.29 8.19
C ILE A 325 1.22 38.14 9.40
N ALA A 326 2.46 38.61 9.33
CA ALA A 326 3.45 38.46 10.39
C ALA A 326 3.06 39.25 11.66
N ASN A 327 2.68 40.52 11.49
CA ASN A 327 2.53 41.47 12.61
C ASN A 327 1.13 41.51 13.24
N ASN A 328 0.10 40.99 12.56
CA ASN A 328 -1.26 40.96 13.11
C ASN A 328 -1.61 39.58 13.71
N ASN A 329 -2.56 39.59 14.64
CA ASN A 329 -3.09 38.39 15.28
C ASN A 329 -4.39 37.94 14.61
N TYR A 330 -4.27 37.25 13.48
CA TYR A 330 -5.39 36.61 12.81
C TYR A 330 -5.70 35.24 13.41
N ASP A 331 -6.97 34.89 13.47
CA ASP A 331 -7.42 33.53 13.80
C ASP A 331 -7.05 32.56 12.69
N ALA A 332 -7.29 32.96 11.44
CA ALA A 332 -6.84 32.25 10.25
C ALA A 332 -6.51 33.20 9.11
N VAL A 333 -5.62 32.77 8.22
CA VAL A 333 -5.29 33.42 6.96
C VAL A 333 -5.64 32.46 5.82
N ILE A 334 -6.48 32.88 4.89
CA ILE A 334 -6.90 32.10 3.73
C ILE A 334 -6.22 32.67 2.49
N ILE A 335 -5.39 31.87 1.83
CA ILE A 335 -4.63 32.27 0.63
C ILE A 335 -4.89 31.33 -0.54
N ALA A 336 -4.77 31.87 -1.74
CA ALA A 336 -4.73 31.09 -2.97
C ALA A 336 -3.41 30.30 -3.11
N HIS A 337 -3.44 29.12 -3.74
CA HIS A 337 -2.25 28.30 -4.03
C HIS A 337 -1.16 29.07 -4.78
N THR A 338 -1.54 29.95 -5.71
CA THR A 338 -0.60 30.78 -6.48
C THR A 338 0.27 31.68 -5.59
N HIS A 339 -0.18 32.05 -4.39
CA HIS A 339 0.65 32.83 -3.46
C HIS A 339 1.79 32.00 -2.86
N LEU A 340 1.59 30.68 -2.69
CA LEU A 340 2.63 29.77 -2.21
C LEU A 340 3.67 29.46 -3.30
N GLU A 341 3.25 29.33 -4.56
CA GLU A 341 4.16 29.10 -5.70
C GLU A 341 5.20 30.21 -5.86
N LEU A 342 4.85 31.41 -5.40
CA LEU A 342 5.67 32.60 -5.53
C LEU A 342 6.49 32.90 -4.25
N LEU A 343 6.47 31.99 -3.26
CA LEU A 343 7.38 32.03 -2.12
C LEU A 343 8.75 31.54 -2.55
N SER A 344 9.77 32.37 -2.33
CA SER A 344 11.15 31.97 -2.55
C SER A 344 11.53 30.82 -1.63
N ASN A 345 12.33 29.89 -2.14
CA ASN A 345 12.89 28.82 -1.32
C ASN A 345 13.71 29.41 -0.16
N PRO A 346 13.70 28.78 1.03
CA PRO A 346 14.54 29.19 2.14
C PRO A 346 16.02 29.24 1.72
N ARG A 347 16.74 30.31 2.10
CA ARG A 347 18.16 30.49 1.71
C ARG A 347 19.03 29.29 2.04
N GLY A 348 18.84 28.67 3.21
CA GLY A 348 19.60 27.47 3.61
C GLY A 348 19.37 26.25 2.73
N ILE A 349 18.20 26.11 2.10
CA ILE A 349 17.94 25.03 1.11
C ILE A 349 18.65 25.36 -0.21
N ILE A 350 18.62 26.62 -0.64
CA ILE A 350 19.30 27.06 -1.86
C ILE A 350 20.83 26.92 -1.73
N GLU A 351 21.38 27.21 -0.56
CA GLU A 351 22.82 27.10 -0.27
C GLU A 351 23.26 25.63 -0.19
N GLY A 352 22.50 24.76 0.49
CA GLY A 352 22.81 23.33 0.58
C GLY A 352 22.59 22.52 -0.71
N LEU A 353 21.94 23.09 -1.73
CA LEU A 353 21.83 22.51 -3.08
C LEU A 353 22.97 22.95 -4.02
N LYS A 354 23.78 23.93 -3.60
CA LYS A 354 24.95 24.41 -4.34
C LYS A 354 26.27 23.77 -3.90
N GLU A 355 26.26 23.10 -2.75
CA GLU A 355 27.26 22.12 -2.32
C GLU A 355 26.91 20.73 -2.87
#